data_AF-A0A6V8I8I7-F1
#
_entry.id   AF-A0A6V8I8I7-F1
#
_cell.length_a   1.000
_cell.length_b   1.000
_cell.length_c   1.000
_cell.angle_alpha   90.00
_cell.angle_beta   90.00
_cell.angle_gamma   90.00
#
_symmetry.space_group_name_H-M   'P 1'
#
loop_
_entity.id
_entity.type
_entity.pdbx_description
1 polymer ?
#
loop_
_entity_poly.entity_id
_entity_poly.type
_entity_poly.pdbx_seq_one_letter_code
_entity_poly.pdbx_strand_id
1 'polypeptide(L)'
;MSGIVPEAYIEANIGSLLSESGSSRIVHLFNGDDDLVIKEGRSTPFAANWKEWQIWNEIVGSEMADMFAECRAISTTGKYLVMERLDTDLGNQERPATPVWLTDRKSSCLGVSSKGAVKVLDYGQSNDFEGLRSEAPLQPWPSSSEVNQIGDIMRKLGNDPFGFGSD
;
A
#
# COMPACT_ATOMS: atom_id res chain seq x y z
N MET A 1 3.14 18.49 7.18
CA MET A 1 4.54 17.99 7.30
C MET A 1 4.87 17.19 6.05
N SER A 2 6.06 17.35 5.47
CA SER A 2 6.49 16.53 4.34
C SER A 2 7.97 16.14 4.40
N GLY A 3 8.32 14.94 3.93
CA GLY A 3 9.70 14.47 3.77
C GLY A 3 10.20 13.52 4.87
N ILE A 4 11.53 13.41 5.01
CA ILE A 4 12.17 12.61 6.05
C ILE A 4 12.24 13.41 7.35
N VAL A 5 11.75 12.84 8.45
CA VAL A 5 11.64 13.53 9.75
C VAL A 5 12.19 12.70 10.91
N PRO A 6 12.54 13.31 12.06
CA PRO A 6 12.93 12.58 13.26
C PRO A 6 11.79 11.68 13.78
N GLU A 7 12.12 10.48 14.27
CA GLU A 7 11.13 9.54 14.85
C GLU A 7 10.32 10.18 15.97
N ALA A 8 10.98 10.88 16.89
CA ALA A 8 10.36 11.55 18.03
C ALA A 8 9.22 12.50 17.63
N TYR A 9 9.28 13.09 16.43
CA TYR A 9 8.19 13.92 15.93
C TYR A 9 6.96 13.07 15.62
N ILE A 10 7.13 11.94 14.92
CA ILE A 10 5.99 11.07 14.57
C ILE A 10 5.45 10.40 15.83
N GLU A 11 6.34 9.94 16.74
CA GLU A 11 5.96 9.33 18.01
C GLU A 11 5.09 10.24 18.89
N ALA A 12 5.39 11.54 18.92
CA ALA A 12 4.58 12.53 19.64
C ALA A 12 3.14 12.68 19.08
N ASN A 13 2.90 12.19 17.86
CA ASN A 13 1.61 12.28 17.18
C ASN A 13 0.95 10.90 16.95
N ILE A 14 1.43 9.82 17.59
CA ILE A 14 0.77 8.51 17.52
C ILE A 14 -0.56 8.58 18.27
N GLY A 15 -1.65 8.36 17.54
CA GLY A 15 -3.00 8.27 18.06
C GLY A 15 -3.43 6.86 18.39
N SER A 16 -4.75 6.65 18.42
CA SER A 16 -5.32 5.34 18.71
C SER A 16 -4.94 4.30 17.65
N LEU A 17 -4.82 3.05 18.10
CA LEU A 17 -4.64 1.92 17.21
C LEU A 17 -5.82 1.81 16.24
N LEU A 18 -5.52 1.80 14.94
CA LEU A 18 -6.51 1.61 13.88
C LEU A 18 -6.55 0.16 13.41
N SER A 19 -5.38 -0.47 13.22
CA SER A 19 -5.29 -1.86 12.80
C SER A 19 -3.96 -2.49 13.21
N GLU A 20 -4.01 -3.71 13.72
CA GLU A 20 -2.83 -4.54 14.03
C GLU A 20 -2.76 -5.82 13.19
N SER A 21 -3.72 -6.05 12.29
CA SER A 21 -3.81 -7.30 11.52
C SER A 21 -2.78 -7.43 10.39
N GLY A 22 -2.03 -6.36 10.09
CA GLY A 22 -0.97 -6.36 9.10
C GLY A 22 0.24 -7.22 9.53
N SER A 23 0.74 -8.05 8.60
CA SER A 23 1.89 -8.93 8.84
C SER A 23 3.20 -8.18 9.05
N SER A 24 3.37 -7.02 8.39
CA SER A 24 4.59 -6.23 8.43
C SER A 24 4.47 -4.96 9.30
N ARG A 25 3.24 -4.49 9.53
CA ARG A 25 2.98 -3.14 10.06
C ARG A 25 1.78 -3.09 11.00
N ILE A 26 1.84 -2.15 11.93
CA ILE A 26 0.73 -1.69 12.76
C ILE A 26 0.30 -0.32 12.23
N VAL A 27 -0.99 -0.04 12.19
CA VAL A 27 -1.54 1.24 11.71
C VAL A 27 -2.20 1.96 12.87
N HIS A 28 -1.79 3.20 13.10
CA HIS A 28 -2.35 4.09 14.10
C HIS A 28 -2.98 5.30 13.42
N LEU A 29 -3.97 5.91 14.07
CA LEU A 29 -4.43 7.25 13.68
C LEU A 29 -3.33 8.28 13.94
N PHE A 30 -3.30 9.34 13.15
CA PHE A 30 -2.45 10.49 13.44
C PHE A 30 -3.18 11.45 14.38
N ASN A 31 -2.58 11.80 15.52
CA ASN A 31 -3.16 12.78 16.42
C ASN A 31 -3.05 14.19 15.83
N GLY A 32 -4.19 14.85 15.65
CA GLY A 32 -4.26 16.24 15.16
C GLY A 32 -4.54 16.38 13.67
N ASP A 33 -4.68 15.27 12.94
CA ASP A 33 -5.11 15.27 11.54
C ASP A 33 -5.84 13.95 11.21
N ASP A 34 -7.17 14.00 11.11
CA ASP A 34 -8.00 12.82 10.89
C ASP A 34 -7.87 12.23 9.47
N ASP A 35 -7.29 12.99 8.53
CA ASP A 35 -7.00 12.55 7.16
C ASP A 35 -5.66 11.79 7.06
N LEU A 36 -4.97 11.53 8.17
CA LEU A 36 -3.68 10.86 8.19
C LEU A 36 -3.65 9.62 9.10
N VAL A 37 -2.79 8.68 8.73
CA VAL A 37 -2.43 7.50 9.51
C VAL A 37 -0.91 7.38 9.65
N ILE A 38 -0.48 6.66 10.68
CA ILE A 38 0.92 6.28 10.91
C ILE A 38 1.02 4.77 10.75
N LYS A 39 1.79 4.32 9.75
CA LYS A 39 2.18 2.91 9.60
C LYS A 39 3.51 2.67 10.32
N GLU A 40 3.47 1.93 11.42
CA GLU A 40 4.62 1.49 12.20
C GLU A 40 5.11 0.12 11.72
N GLY A 41 6.37 0.01 11.32
CA GLY A 41 6.99 -1.25 10.95
C GLY A 41 7.26 -2.15 12.15
N ARG A 42 6.93 -3.44 12.03
CA ARG A 42 7.13 -4.44 13.09
C ARG A 42 8.59 -4.90 13.23
N SER A 43 9.36 -4.88 12.14
CA SER A 43 10.74 -5.39 12.15
C SER A 43 11.65 -4.64 11.18
N THR A 44 12.90 -4.44 11.61
CA THR A 44 13.99 -3.93 10.77
C THR A 44 14.26 -4.89 9.61
N PRO A 45 14.56 -4.41 8.39
CA PRO A 45 14.95 -3.02 8.06
C PRO A 45 13.78 -2.09 7.67
N PHE A 46 12.53 -2.37 8.08
CA PHE A 46 11.35 -1.57 7.74
C PHE A 46 11.16 -1.36 6.22
N ALA A 47 11.57 -2.37 5.44
CA ALA A 47 11.63 -2.29 3.97
C ALA A 47 10.28 -1.90 3.33
N ALA A 48 9.15 -2.34 3.91
CA ALA A 48 7.83 -2.01 3.41
C ALA A 48 7.55 -0.49 3.41
N ASN A 49 7.92 0.22 4.48
CA ASN A 49 7.74 1.66 4.58
C ASN A 49 8.66 2.40 3.62
N TRP A 50 9.93 1.99 3.53
CA TRP A 50 10.90 2.57 2.59
C TRP A 50 10.47 2.38 1.14
N LYS A 51 10.00 1.18 0.78
CA LYS A 51 9.58 0.88 -0.59
C LYS A 51 8.36 1.69 -1.00
N GLU A 52 7.35 1.82 -0.13
CA GLU A 52 6.21 2.73 -0.38
C GLU A 52 6.67 4.17 -0.54
N TRP A 53 7.52 4.65 0.36
CA TRP A 53 8.05 6.01 0.28
C TRP A 53 8.83 6.26 -1.02
N GLN A 54 9.67 5.33 -1.46
CA GLN A 54 10.40 5.42 -2.72
C GLN A 54 9.46 5.51 -3.92
N ILE A 55 8.49 4.60 -4.00
CA ILE A 55 7.50 4.59 -5.09
C ILE A 55 6.72 5.90 -5.12
N TRP A 56 6.27 6.39 -3.95
CA TRP A 56 5.59 7.68 -3.89
C TRP A 56 6.44 8.81 -4.45
N ASN A 57 7.71 8.89 -4.08
CA ASN A 57 8.63 9.91 -4.61
C ASN A 57 8.92 9.76 -6.11
N GLU A 58 8.80 8.56 -6.67
CA GLU A 58 8.93 8.33 -8.12
C GLU A 58 7.71 8.82 -8.91
N ILE A 59 6.52 8.82 -8.29
CA ILE A 59 5.26 9.17 -8.99
C ILE A 59 4.71 10.55 -8.60
N VAL A 60 5.14 11.13 -7.47
CA VAL A 60 4.62 12.40 -6.97
C VAL A 60 4.81 13.51 -8.01
N GLY A 61 3.76 14.30 -8.25
CA GLY A 61 3.73 15.33 -9.28
C GLY A 61 3.33 14.85 -10.68
N SER A 62 3.05 13.56 -10.86
CA SER A 62 2.40 13.02 -12.07
C SER A 62 0.91 12.77 -11.86
N GLU A 63 0.15 12.60 -12.94
CA GLU A 63 -1.27 12.18 -12.88
C GLU A 63 -1.44 10.81 -12.21
N MET A 64 -0.42 9.95 -12.28
CA MET A 64 -0.45 8.64 -11.64
C MET A 64 -0.55 8.74 -10.11
N ALA A 65 -0.04 9.82 -9.51
CA ALA A 65 -0.09 10.03 -8.06
C ALA A 65 -1.53 10.03 -7.51
N ASP A 66 -2.51 10.49 -8.30
CA ASP A 66 -3.91 10.57 -7.87
C ASP A 66 -4.54 9.18 -7.63
N MET A 67 -3.92 8.11 -8.15
CA MET A 67 -4.36 6.72 -7.95
C MET A 67 -3.92 6.12 -6.60
N PHE A 68 -3.00 6.78 -5.89
CA PHE A 68 -2.37 6.24 -4.69
C PHE A 68 -2.64 7.13 -3.49
N ALA A 69 -2.72 6.51 -2.31
CA ALA A 69 -2.71 7.27 -1.07
C ALA A 69 -1.37 8.00 -0.93
N GLU A 70 -1.44 9.29 -0.61
CA GLU A 70 -0.27 10.15 -0.52
C GLU A 70 0.61 9.78 0.68
N CYS A 71 1.91 9.57 0.45
CA CYS A 71 2.87 9.55 1.56
C CYS A 71 3.27 10.98 1.93
N ARG A 72 3.01 11.36 3.17
CA ARG A 72 3.38 12.68 3.69
C ARG A 72 4.81 12.69 4.21
N ALA A 73 5.15 11.77 5.09
CA ALA A 73 6.46 11.76 5.73
C ALA A 73 6.92 10.36 6.08
N ILE A 74 8.23 10.19 6.24
CA ILE A 74 8.83 8.95 6.73
C ILE A 74 9.82 9.27 7.85
N SER A 75 9.92 8.42 8.86
CA SER A 75 10.94 8.59 9.90
C SER A 75 12.34 8.34 9.34
N THR A 76 13.36 8.88 10.00
CA THR A 76 14.77 8.76 9.58
C THR A 76 15.21 7.31 9.36
N THR A 77 14.69 6.38 10.16
CA THR A 77 14.98 4.94 10.06
C THR A 77 14.05 4.20 9.09
N GLY A 78 12.92 4.81 8.72
CA GLY A 78 11.80 4.15 8.04
C GLY A 78 10.83 3.41 8.95
N LYS A 79 11.06 3.39 10.28
CA LYS A 79 10.14 2.74 11.24
C LYS A 79 8.71 3.24 11.10
N TYR A 80 8.51 4.52 10.84
CA TYR A 80 7.19 5.13 10.69
C TYR A 80 7.00 5.75 9.32
N LEU A 81 5.85 5.51 8.70
CA LEU A 81 5.39 6.17 7.48
C LEU A 81 4.06 6.87 7.76
N VAL A 82 4.01 8.18 7.52
CA VAL A 82 2.80 8.99 7.63
C VAL A 82 2.15 9.08 6.25
N MET A 83 0.88 8.71 6.17
CA MET A 83 0.18 8.52 4.89
C MET A 83 -1.26 9.03 4.97
N GLU A 84 -1.83 9.42 3.83
CA GLU A 84 -3.26 9.68 3.68
C GLU A 84 -4.08 8.50 4.22
N ARG A 85 -5.06 8.83 5.05
CA ARG A 85 -6.05 7.89 5.55
C ARG A 85 -7.12 7.67 4.51
N LEU A 86 -7.41 6.41 4.22
CA LEU A 86 -8.55 6.02 3.41
C LEU A 86 -9.52 5.17 4.23
N ASP A 87 -10.80 5.23 3.89
CA ASP A 87 -11.80 4.29 4.37
C ASP A 87 -11.70 2.98 3.59
N THR A 88 -11.52 1.86 4.27
CA THR A 88 -11.41 0.54 3.64
C THR A 88 -12.76 -0.05 3.21
N ASP A 89 -13.88 0.58 3.58
CA ASP A 89 -15.19 0.20 3.03
C ASP A 89 -15.41 0.86 1.65
N LEU A 90 -15.14 0.09 0.59
CA LEU A 90 -15.36 0.54 -0.78
C LEU A 90 -16.84 0.57 -1.19
N GLY A 91 -17.74 -0.10 -0.45
CA GLY A 91 -19.11 -0.33 -0.89
C GLY A 91 -19.19 -0.87 -2.33
N ASN A 92 -19.91 -0.15 -3.20
CA ASN A 92 -20.10 -0.47 -4.63
C ASN A 92 -19.23 0.38 -5.57
N GLN A 93 -18.20 1.07 -5.07
CA GLN A 93 -17.38 1.93 -5.91
C GLN A 93 -16.58 1.12 -6.94
N GLU A 94 -16.41 1.69 -8.12
CA GLU A 94 -15.60 1.09 -9.18
C GLU A 94 -14.12 1.09 -8.80
N ARG A 95 -13.44 0.00 -9.13
CA ARG A 95 -12.01 -0.15 -8.85
C ARG A 95 -11.20 0.50 -9.96
N PRO A 96 -10.21 1.36 -9.64
CA PRO A 96 -9.42 2.03 -10.66
C PRO A 96 -8.54 1.04 -11.41
N ALA A 97 -8.25 1.34 -12.68
CA ALA A 97 -7.10 0.74 -13.35
C ALA A 97 -5.83 1.13 -12.60
N THR A 98 -4.84 0.25 -12.58
CA THR A 98 -3.58 0.46 -11.85
C THR A 98 -2.38 0.19 -12.71
N PRO A 99 -1.20 0.73 -12.39
CA PRO A 99 0.00 0.49 -13.18
C PRO A 99 0.39 -0.98 -13.23
N VAL A 100 1.00 -1.41 -14.33
CA VAL A 100 1.46 -2.81 -14.53
C VAL A 100 2.48 -3.27 -13.49
N TRP A 101 3.21 -2.36 -12.88
CA TRP A 101 4.19 -2.68 -11.84
C TRP A 101 3.57 -2.95 -10.47
N LEU A 102 2.30 -2.58 -10.25
CA LEU A 102 1.59 -2.88 -9.00
C LEU A 102 1.15 -4.35 -9.01
N THR A 103 1.71 -5.14 -8.10
CA THR A 103 1.43 -6.58 -8.04
C THR A 103 0.38 -6.94 -7.01
N ASP A 104 0.36 -6.25 -5.87
CA ASP A 104 -0.60 -6.53 -4.80
C ASP A 104 -1.96 -5.84 -5.05
N ARG A 105 -2.78 -6.46 -5.89
CA ARG A 105 -4.11 -5.97 -6.31
C ARG A 105 -5.25 -6.64 -5.53
N LYS A 106 -5.10 -6.76 -4.21
CA LYS A 106 -6.16 -7.24 -3.31
C LYS A 106 -7.10 -6.10 -2.93
N SER A 107 -8.38 -6.40 -2.71
CA SER A 107 -9.36 -5.38 -2.27
C SER A 107 -8.95 -4.69 -0.97
N SER A 108 -8.24 -5.41 -0.07
CA SER A 108 -7.69 -4.86 1.17
C SER A 108 -6.62 -3.78 0.97
N CYS A 109 -6.09 -3.65 -0.25
CA CYS A 109 -5.09 -2.63 -0.60
C CYS A 109 -5.73 -1.39 -1.24
N LEU A 110 -7.07 -1.32 -1.29
CA LEU A 110 -7.81 -0.14 -1.72
C LEU A 110 -8.53 0.52 -0.56
N GLY A 111 -8.79 1.82 -0.70
CA GLY A 111 -9.71 2.55 0.15
C GLY A 111 -10.26 3.79 -0.54
N VAL A 112 -11.18 4.46 0.14
CA VAL A 112 -11.88 5.65 -0.34
C VAL A 112 -11.36 6.86 0.44
N SER A 113 -10.86 7.86 -0.28
CA SER A 113 -10.45 9.14 0.33
C SER A 113 -11.65 9.92 0.86
N SER A 114 -11.42 10.92 1.71
CA SER A 114 -12.47 11.84 2.18
C SER A 114 -13.19 12.60 1.06
N LYS A 115 -12.60 12.64 -0.14
CA LYS A 115 -13.19 13.21 -1.37
C LYS A 115 -13.98 12.20 -2.21
N GLY A 116 -14.09 10.95 -1.78
CA GLY A 116 -14.83 9.89 -2.45
C GLY A 116 -14.08 9.16 -3.57
N ALA A 117 -12.79 9.45 -3.78
CA ALA A 117 -11.97 8.76 -4.78
C ALA A 117 -11.38 7.46 -4.22
N VAL A 118 -11.49 6.37 -4.99
CA VAL A 118 -10.84 5.08 -4.69
C VAL A 118 -9.35 5.17 -5.02
N LYS A 119 -8.51 4.83 -4.05
CA LYS A 119 -7.05 4.87 -4.17
C LYS A 119 -6.41 3.60 -3.61
N VAL A 120 -5.19 3.33 -4.06
CA VAL A 120 -4.35 2.24 -3.53
C VAL A 120 -3.66 2.71 -2.24
N LEU A 121 -3.92 2.05 -1.12
CA LEU A 121 -3.35 2.37 0.20
C LEU A 121 -2.11 1.54 0.57
N ASP A 122 -1.86 0.42 -0.12
CA ASP A 122 -0.66 -0.41 0.06
C ASP A 122 -0.08 -0.73 -1.31
N TYR A 123 1.11 -0.20 -1.58
CA TYR A 123 1.81 -0.35 -2.85
C TYR A 123 3.30 -0.67 -2.67
N GLY A 124 3.70 -1.09 -1.47
CA GLY A 124 5.07 -1.51 -1.19
C GLY A 124 5.42 -2.82 -1.88
N GLN A 125 4.43 -3.66 -2.18
CA GLN A 125 4.59 -4.86 -3.00
C GLN A 125 4.40 -4.51 -4.48
N SER A 126 5.52 -4.39 -5.19
CA SER A 126 5.58 -4.07 -6.62
C SER A 126 6.72 -4.80 -7.30
N ASN A 127 6.60 -5.00 -8.61
CA ASN A 127 7.70 -5.48 -9.43
C ASN A 127 8.69 -4.35 -9.73
N ASP A 128 9.93 -4.75 -10.03
CA ASP A 128 10.85 -3.87 -10.74
C ASP A 128 10.27 -3.53 -12.11
N PHE A 129 10.47 -2.28 -12.53
CA PHE A 129 9.91 -1.75 -13.76
C PHE A 129 11.02 -1.06 -14.53
N GLU A 130 11.24 -1.49 -15.77
CA GLU A 130 12.17 -0.84 -16.69
C GLU A 130 11.50 0.40 -17.28
N GLY A 131 11.79 1.58 -16.71
CA GLY A 131 11.26 2.86 -17.16
C GLY A 131 10.82 3.76 -16.01
N LEU A 132 10.16 4.87 -16.33
CA LEU A 132 9.57 5.76 -15.34
C LEU A 132 8.27 5.14 -14.82
N ARG A 133 8.18 4.87 -13.52
CA ARG A 133 6.96 4.31 -12.92
C ARG A 133 5.73 5.16 -13.19
N SER A 134 5.88 6.48 -13.22
CA SER A 134 4.84 7.46 -13.51
C SER A 134 4.25 7.37 -14.93
N GLU A 135 4.93 6.70 -15.85
CA GLU A 135 4.52 6.53 -17.25
C GLU A 135 4.14 5.08 -17.57
N ALA A 136 4.10 4.21 -16.56
CA ALA A 136 3.83 2.81 -16.76
C ALA A 136 2.42 2.59 -17.34
N PRO A 137 2.25 1.64 -18.27
CA PRO A 137 0.94 1.25 -18.77
C PRO A 137 -0.01 0.86 -17.63
N LEU A 138 -1.29 1.13 -17.81
CA LEU A 138 -2.32 0.72 -16.86
C LEU A 138 -2.88 -0.65 -17.24
N GLN A 139 -3.18 -1.44 -16.23
CA GLN A 139 -3.91 -2.70 -16.30
C GLN A 139 -5.22 -2.56 -15.51
N PRO A 140 -6.31 -3.22 -15.96
CA PRO A 140 -7.56 -3.24 -15.21
C PRO A 140 -7.37 -3.93 -13.85
N TRP A 141 -8.20 -3.55 -12.89
CA TRP A 141 -8.29 -4.28 -11.63
C TRP A 141 -8.90 -5.67 -11.89
N PRO A 142 -8.37 -6.76 -11.29
CA PRO A 142 -8.94 -8.10 -11.48
C PRO A 142 -10.43 -8.15 -11.09
N SER A 143 -11.24 -8.73 -11.96
CA SER A 143 -12.64 -9.01 -11.66
C SER A 143 -12.75 -10.06 -10.53
N SER A 144 -13.85 -10.04 -9.79
CA SER A 144 -14.09 -11.05 -8.74
C SER A 144 -14.07 -12.49 -9.29
N SER A 145 -14.49 -12.67 -10.54
CA SER A 145 -14.40 -13.96 -11.25
C SER A 145 -12.97 -14.42 -11.49
N GLU A 146 -12.08 -13.51 -11.91
CA GLU A 146 -10.66 -13.83 -12.13
C GLU A 146 -9.96 -14.17 -10.83
N VAL A 147 -10.24 -13.42 -9.76
CA VAL A 147 -9.69 -13.70 -8.42
C VAL A 147 -10.13 -15.07 -7.92
N ASN A 148 -11.41 -15.41 -8.06
CA ASN A 148 -11.93 -16.72 -7.67
C ASN A 148 -11.31 -17.86 -8.49
N GLN A 149 -11.15 -17.67 -9.81
CA GLN A 149 -10.53 -18.67 -10.68
C GLN A 149 -9.07 -18.91 -10.33
N ILE A 150 -8.29 -17.86 -10.03
CA ILE A 150 -6.90 -17.98 -9.56
C ILE A 150 -6.85 -18.68 -8.21
N GLY A 151 -7.73 -18.31 -7.28
CA GLY A 151 -7.84 -18.96 -5.97
C GLY A 151 -8.14 -20.46 -6.08
N ASP A 152 -9.05 -20.83 -6.99
CA ASP A 152 -9.38 -22.23 -7.28
C ASP A 152 -8.21 -22.98 -7.93
N ILE A 153 -7.44 -22.34 -8.81
CA ILE A 153 -6.23 -22.92 -9.42
C ILE A 153 -5.17 -23.16 -8.34
N MET A 154 -4.87 -22.16 -7.51
CA MET A 154 -3.89 -22.29 -6.42
C MET A 154 -4.29 -23.37 -5.41
N ARG A 155 -5.59 -23.46 -5.06
CA ARG A 155 -6.09 -24.54 -4.19
C ARG A 155 -5.95 -25.92 -4.84
N LYS A 156 -6.13 -26.02 -6.15
CA LYS A 156 -5.97 -27.29 -6.90
C LYS A 156 -4.51 -27.70 -7.08
N LEU A 157 -3.60 -26.74 -7.15
CA LEU A 157 -2.15 -26.98 -7.29
C LEU A 157 -1.49 -27.41 -5.97
N GLY A 158 -2.16 -27.22 -4.82
CA GLY A 158 -1.61 -27.59 -3.51
C GLY A 158 -0.37 -26.77 -3.12
N ASN A 159 0.30 -27.16 -2.02
CA ASN A 159 1.48 -26.44 -1.51
C ASN A 159 2.76 -26.66 -2.33
N ASP A 160 2.73 -27.49 -3.39
CA ASP A 160 3.85 -27.70 -4.30
C ASP A 160 3.37 -27.78 -5.76
N PRO A 161 3.09 -26.64 -6.41
CA PRO A 161 2.57 -26.58 -7.78
C PRO A 161 3.55 -27.11 -8.84
N PHE A 162 4.83 -27.22 -8.50
CA PHE A 162 5.93 -27.48 -9.44
C PHE A 162 6.70 -28.76 -9.12
N GLY A 163 6.33 -29.50 -8.06
CA GLY A 163 6.90 -30.80 -7.74
C GLY A 163 8.37 -30.73 -7.35
N PHE A 164 8.82 -29.68 -6.67
CA PHE A 164 10.16 -29.66 -6.05
C PHE A 164 10.09 -30.22 -4.62
N GLY A 165 9.49 -31.41 -4.51
CA GLY A 165 9.63 -32.24 -3.31
C GLY A 165 11.10 -32.61 -3.14
N SER A 166 11.64 -32.24 -1.98
CA SER A 166 12.97 -32.60 -1.48
C SER A 166 13.27 -34.10 -1.63
N ASP A 167 14.42 -34.41 -2.26
CA ASP A 167 15.11 -35.69 -2.12
C ASP A 167 15.48 -35.99 -0.64
#